data_AF-A0A353N658-F1
#
_entry.id   AF-A0A353N658-F1
#
_cell.length_a   1.000
_cell.length_b   1.000
_cell.length_c   1.000
_cell.angle_alpha   90.00
_cell.angle_beta   90.00
_cell.angle_gamma   90.00
#
_symmetry.space_group_name_H-M   'P 1'
#
loop_
_entity.id
_entity.type
_entity.pdbx_description
1 polymer ?
#
loop_
_entity_poly.entity_id
_entity_poly.type
_entity_poly.pdbx_seq_one_letter_code
_entity_poly.pdbx_strand_id
1 'polypeptide(L)'
;GMFQPIQFHEFYKVVKQNNGSLFNEDMTKFTVNSPENVETLQFIVDRVRKYNVMPTEAQLAGMGDWELFKAGRLGMIITGSWAFPDFIRDCDFEWDIAIEPGKVRKATHFFANGLVLSKNTKNTEAAFEWIKFLSSSREAANIRVDAGWELPAVTYPEVIERYKRQTPPTNREVVFASLEY
;
A
#
# COMPACT_ATOMS: atom_id res chain seq x y z
N GLY A 1 -12.17 -9.81 12.72
CA GLY A 1 -12.19 -8.34 12.53
C GLY A 1 -11.27 -7.96 11.38
N MET A 2 -10.94 -6.68 11.26
CA MET A 2 -10.01 -6.14 10.27
C MET A 2 -8.92 -5.30 10.93
N PHE A 3 -7.85 -5.02 10.20
CA PHE A 3 -6.88 -3.99 10.58
C PHE A 3 -6.73 -2.94 9.49
N GLN A 4 -6.85 -1.66 9.87
CA GLN A 4 -6.61 -0.50 9.02
C GLN A 4 -5.88 0.58 9.84
N PRO A 5 -4.63 0.91 9.51
CA PRO A 5 -3.80 1.78 10.34
C PRO A 5 -4.43 3.15 10.63
N ILE A 6 -4.38 3.61 11.90
CA ILE A 6 -4.74 5.00 12.25
C ILE A 6 -3.49 5.87 12.12
N GLN A 7 -3.19 6.30 10.89
CA GLN A 7 -1.97 7.04 10.57
C GLN A 7 -2.18 7.97 9.39
N PHE A 8 -1.25 8.92 9.20
CA PHE A 8 -1.37 10.01 8.23
C PHE A 8 -1.62 9.55 6.79
N HIS A 9 -0.86 8.58 6.31
CA HIS A 9 -0.99 8.07 4.95
C HIS A 9 -2.34 7.41 4.70
N GLU A 10 -2.83 6.63 5.67
CA GLU A 10 -4.15 6.03 5.60
C GLU A 10 -5.23 7.11 5.61
N PHE A 11 -5.06 8.11 6.46
CA PHE A 11 -6.01 9.19 6.61
C PHE A 11 -6.24 9.96 5.30
N TYR A 12 -5.20 10.32 4.55
CA TYR A 12 -5.42 11.07 3.30
C TYR A 12 -6.17 10.26 2.24
N LYS A 13 -5.98 8.93 2.18
CA LYS A 13 -6.72 8.06 1.27
C LYS A 13 -8.19 8.00 1.67
N VAL A 14 -8.48 7.72 2.94
CA VAL A 14 -9.87 7.58 3.41
C VAL A 14 -10.61 8.92 3.33
N VAL A 15 -9.91 10.03 3.54
CA VAL A 15 -10.43 11.39 3.26
C VAL A 15 -10.91 11.51 1.81
N LYS A 16 -10.11 11.05 0.84
CA LYS A 16 -10.50 11.04 -0.58
C LYS A 16 -11.69 10.10 -0.85
N GLN A 17 -11.79 8.98 -0.15
CA GLN A 17 -12.96 8.08 -0.23
C GLN A 17 -14.27 8.76 0.24
N ASN A 18 -14.18 9.82 1.04
CA ASN A 18 -15.30 10.65 1.50
C ASN A 18 -15.34 12.05 0.83
N ASN A 19 -14.76 12.21 -0.36
CA ASN A 19 -14.69 13.48 -1.11
C ASN A 19 -13.95 14.64 -0.41
N GLY A 20 -13.24 14.39 0.69
CA GLY A 20 -12.46 15.41 1.36
C GLY A 20 -11.09 15.65 0.71
N SER A 21 -10.34 16.59 1.28
CA SER A 21 -8.97 16.91 0.89
C SER A 21 -8.18 17.43 2.07
N LEU A 22 -6.86 17.21 2.08
CA LEU A 22 -5.98 17.78 3.12
C LEU A 22 -5.52 19.21 2.80
N PHE A 23 -5.64 19.60 1.52
CA PHE A 23 -5.35 20.93 1.02
C PHE A 23 -6.49 21.41 0.12
N ASN A 24 -6.62 22.73 -0.02
CA ASN A 24 -7.41 23.31 -1.09
C ASN A 24 -6.78 23.05 -2.47
N GLU A 25 -7.51 23.35 -3.55
CA GLU A 25 -7.14 22.99 -4.92
C GLU A 25 -5.78 23.54 -5.37
N ASP A 26 -5.42 24.77 -4.96
CA ASP A 26 -4.14 25.41 -5.30
C ASP A 26 -2.99 25.07 -4.34
N MET A 27 -3.24 24.18 -3.35
CA MET A 27 -2.27 23.74 -2.35
C MET A 27 -1.70 24.86 -1.46
N THR A 28 -2.38 26.00 -1.33
CA THR A 28 -1.92 27.13 -0.49
C THR A 28 -2.44 27.11 0.93
N LYS A 29 -3.47 26.30 1.23
CA LYS A 29 -4.11 26.20 2.55
C LYS A 29 -4.41 24.76 2.93
N PHE A 30 -4.27 24.47 4.22
CA PHE A 30 -4.71 23.20 4.79
C PHE A 30 -6.24 23.19 4.94
N THR A 31 -6.84 22.07 4.57
CA THR A 31 -8.27 21.76 4.77
C THR A 31 -8.46 20.52 5.65
N VAL A 32 -7.40 20.07 6.34
CA VAL A 32 -7.36 18.85 7.15
C VAL A 32 -8.48 18.75 8.20
N ASN A 33 -8.92 19.88 8.76
CA ASN A 33 -9.94 19.95 9.81
C ASN A 33 -11.35 20.30 9.30
N SER A 34 -11.60 20.19 7.99
CA SER A 34 -12.95 20.36 7.46
C SER A 34 -13.92 19.35 8.09
N PRO A 35 -15.22 19.66 8.20
CA PRO A 35 -16.20 18.79 8.85
C PRO A 35 -16.21 17.35 8.31
N GLU A 36 -16.08 17.18 6.99
CA GLU A 36 -16.05 15.87 6.33
C GLU A 36 -14.77 15.07 6.65
N ASN A 37 -13.65 15.75 6.88
CA ASN A 37 -12.40 15.11 7.29
C ASN A 37 -12.43 14.70 8.77
N VAL A 38 -13.06 15.52 9.63
CA VAL A 38 -13.28 15.19 11.04
C VAL A 38 -14.21 13.98 11.17
N GLU A 39 -15.30 13.94 10.40
CA GLU A 39 -16.19 12.78 10.30
C GLU A 39 -15.41 11.53 9.85
N THR A 40 -14.53 11.68 8.86
CA THR A 40 -13.70 10.58 8.35
C THR A 40 -12.76 10.05 9.43
N LEU A 41 -12.06 10.92 10.15
CA LEU A 41 -11.17 10.51 11.24
C LEU A 41 -11.97 9.80 12.34
N GLN A 42 -13.14 10.34 12.71
CA GLN A 42 -14.02 9.73 13.69
C GLN A 42 -14.43 8.32 13.26
N PHE A 43 -14.77 8.11 11.99
CA PHE A 43 -15.10 6.80 11.46
C PHE A 43 -13.94 5.80 11.57
N ILE A 44 -12.71 6.21 11.27
CA ILE A 44 -11.53 5.35 11.42
C ILE A 44 -11.32 4.97 12.89
N VAL A 45 -11.43 5.93 13.81
CA VAL A 45 -11.29 5.71 15.26
C VAL A 45 -12.42 4.84 15.82
N ASP A 46 -13.64 5.01 15.33
CA ASP A 46 -14.82 4.25 15.76
C ASP A 46 -14.70 2.76 15.46
N ARG A 47 -13.91 2.34 14.47
CA ARG A 47 -13.62 0.90 14.24
C ARG A 47 -13.00 0.22 15.45
N VAL A 48 -12.19 0.96 16.20
CA VAL A 48 -11.60 0.51 17.47
C VAL A 48 -12.56 0.75 18.62
N ARG A 49 -13.03 2.00 18.77
CA ARG A 49 -13.68 2.46 20.00
C ARG A 49 -15.17 2.16 20.11
N LYS A 50 -15.86 1.95 18.99
CA LYS A 50 -17.32 1.81 18.93
C LYS A 50 -17.74 0.47 18.33
N TYR A 51 -17.25 0.15 17.14
CA TYR A 51 -17.66 -1.05 16.41
C TYR A 51 -16.88 -2.29 16.85
N ASN A 52 -15.74 -2.13 17.53
CA ASN A 52 -14.90 -3.22 18.02
C ASN A 52 -14.54 -4.23 16.92
N VAL A 53 -14.30 -3.74 15.71
CA VAL A 53 -13.92 -4.57 14.55
C VAL A 53 -12.41 -4.57 14.31
N MET A 54 -11.68 -3.66 14.97
CA MET A 54 -10.23 -3.53 14.93
C MET A 54 -9.68 -3.58 16.37
N PRO A 55 -8.58 -4.31 16.63
CA PRO A 55 -8.04 -4.42 17.99
C PRO A 55 -7.58 -3.07 18.54
N THR A 56 -7.68 -2.91 19.87
CA THR A 56 -7.03 -1.82 20.61
C THR A 56 -5.52 -2.07 20.71
N GLU A 57 -4.75 -1.02 21.04
CA GLU A 57 -3.31 -1.16 21.33
C GLU A 57 -3.02 -2.19 22.43
N ALA A 58 -3.86 -2.22 23.47
CA ALA A 58 -3.73 -3.21 24.54
C ALA A 58 -3.98 -4.65 24.04
N GLN A 59 -4.94 -4.84 23.11
CA GLN A 59 -5.23 -6.15 22.52
C GLN A 59 -4.16 -6.60 21.52
N LEU A 60 -3.50 -5.67 20.83
CA LEU A 60 -2.33 -5.95 19.99
C LEU A 60 -1.19 -6.50 20.85
N ALA A 61 -1.04 -6.01 22.09
CA ALA A 61 -0.02 -6.45 23.05
C ALA A 61 1.41 -6.45 22.45
N GLY A 62 1.70 -5.47 21.58
CA GLY A 62 2.98 -5.34 20.89
C GLY A 62 3.14 -6.22 19.64
N MET A 63 2.15 -7.05 19.27
CA MET A 63 2.13 -7.70 17.96
C MET A 63 1.87 -6.68 16.86
N GLY A 64 2.58 -6.81 15.75
CA GLY A 64 2.28 -6.08 14.52
C GLY A 64 1.00 -6.60 13.86
N ASP A 65 0.44 -5.78 12.98
CA ASP A 65 -0.77 -6.09 12.21
C ASP A 65 -0.56 -7.25 11.23
N TRP A 66 0.62 -7.34 10.62
CA TRP A 66 0.99 -8.46 9.75
C TRP A 66 1.08 -9.77 10.53
N GLU A 67 1.64 -9.77 11.74
CA GLU A 67 1.70 -10.95 12.61
C GLU A 67 0.31 -11.43 13.00
N LEU A 68 -0.63 -10.50 13.27
CA LEU A 68 -2.01 -10.87 13.53
C LEU A 68 -2.68 -11.52 12.32
N PHE A 69 -2.45 -11.00 11.11
CA PHE A 69 -3.01 -11.60 9.90
C PHE A 69 -2.41 -12.97 9.64
N LYS A 70 -1.07 -13.10 9.66
CA LYS A 70 -0.34 -14.37 9.49
C LYS A 70 -0.73 -15.43 10.52
N ALA A 71 -1.09 -15.02 11.74
CA ALA A 71 -1.60 -15.93 12.78
C ALA A 71 -3.09 -16.31 12.61
N GLY A 72 -3.75 -15.90 11.52
CA GLY A 72 -5.16 -16.17 11.26
C GLY A 72 -6.13 -15.42 12.19
N ARG A 73 -5.66 -14.36 12.88
CA ARG A 73 -6.45 -13.61 13.88
C ARG A 73 -7.20 -12.41 13.28
N LEU A 74 -6.97 -12.11 12.01
CA LEU A 74 -7.66 -11.07 11.24
C LEU A 74 -8.32 -11.68 10.00
N GLY A 75 -9.55 -11.25 9.70
CA GLY A 75 -10.22 -11.63 8.45
C GLY A 75 -9.88 -10.73 7.28
N MET A 76 -9.46 -9.48 7.54
CA MET A 76 -9.03 -8.51 6.52
C MET A 76 -7.88 -7.65 7.07
N ILE A 77 -6.96 -7.26 6.20
CA ILE A 77 -5.91 -6.29 6.50
C ILE A 77 -5.78 -5.30 5.35
N ILE A 78 -5.72 -4.01 5.66
CA ILE A 78 -5.42 -2.95 4.69
C ILE A 78 -3.90 -2.73 4.68
N THR A 79 -3.25 -3.22 3.63
CA THR A 79 -1.81 -3.09 3.42
C THR A 79 -1.48 -3.10 1.92
N GLY A 80 -0.21 -2.87 1.57
CA GLY A 80 0.24 -2.81 0.18
C GLY A 80 0.81 -4.13 -0.35
N SER A 81 1.11 -4.16 -1.66
CA SER A 81 1.65 -5.34 -2.35
C SER A 81 3.03 -5.77 -1.84
N TRP A 82 3.76 -4.88 -1.15
CA TRP A 82 5.01 -5.21 -0.46
C TRP A 82 4.84 -6.26 0.65
N ALA A 83 3.61 -6.53 1.11
CA ALA A 83 3.33 -7.59 2.08
C ALA A 83 3.29 -9.00 1.48
N PHE A 84 3.15 -9.13 0.15
CA PHE A 84 2.90 -10.43 -0.48
C PHE A 84 4.01 -11.47 -0.21
N PRO A 85 5.32 -11.15 -0.29
CA PRO A 85 6.37 -12.14 -0.01
C PRO A 85 6.25 -12.74 1.40
N ASP A 86 5.89 -11.92 2.39
CA ASP A 86 5.74 -12.36 3.77
C ASP A 86 4.48 -13.20 3.96
N PHE A 87 3.36 -12.82 3.34
CA PHE A 87 2.11 -13.60 3.42
C PHE A 87 2.18 -14.91 2.63
N ILE A 88 2.91 -14.94 1.50
CA ILE A 88 3.17 -16.17 0.75
C ILE A 88 3.98 -17.16 1.62
N ARG A 89 4.94 -16.65 2.38
CA ARG A 89 5.85 -17.48 3.18
C ARG A 89 5.22 -17.96 4.49
N ASP A 90 4.48 -17.09 5.18
CA ASP A 90 4.14 -17.28 6.59
C ASP A 90 2.62 -17.48 6.87
N CYS A 91 1.74 -17.35 5.88
CA CYS A 91 0.31 -17.70 6.05
C CYS A 91 0.07 -19.18 5.72
N ASP A 92 -0.61 -19.89 6.62
CA ASP A 92 -1.00 -21.30 6.44
C ASP A 92 -2.48 -21.49 6.03
N PHE A 93 -3.13 -20.40 5.62
CA PHE A 93 -4.52 -20.34 5.17
C PHE A 93 -4.64 -19.68 3.79
N GLU A 94 -5.76 -19.91 3.10
CA GLU A 94 -6.04 -19.27 1.82
C GLU A 94 -6.34 -17.77 1.98
N TRP A 95 -5.72 -16.95 1.17
CA TRP A 95 -5.94 -15.50 1.14
C TRP A 95 -5.88 -14.96 -0.29
N ASP A 96 -6.57 -13.85 -0.50
CA ASP A 96 -6.59 -13.13 -1.78
C ASP A 96 -6.71 -11.62 -1.53
N ILE A 97 -6.69 -10.83 -2.60
CA ILE A 97 -6.76 -9.37 -2.56
C ILE A 97 -8.00 -8.84 -3.30
N ALA A 98 -8.44 -7.66 -2.88
CA ALA A 98 -9.52 -6.93 -3.51
C ALA A 98 -9.24 -5.42 -3.49
N ILE A 99 -9.90 -4.68 -4.38
CA ILE A 99 -9.86 -3.22 -4.36
C ILE A 99 -10.51 -2.75 -3.07
N GLU A 100 -9.85 -1.84 -2.36
CA GLU A 100 -10.37 -1.30 -1.12
C GLU A 100 -11.77 -0.67 -1.30
N PRO A 101 -12.69 -0.90 -0.36
CA PRO A 101 -13.99 -0.25 -0.41
C PRO A 101 -13.82 1.25 -0.19
N GLY A 102 -14.62 2.03 -0.91
CA GLY A 102 -14.80 3.46 -0.67
C GLY A 102 -15.91 3.75 0.35
N LYS A 103 -16.16 5.04 0.60
CA LYS A 103 -17.38 5.50 1.29
C LYS A 103 -18.36 6.11 0.29
N VAL A 104 -18.04 7.30 -0.22
CA VAL A 104 -18.80 7.97 -1.29
C VAL A 104 -18.26 7.60 -2.66
N ARG A 105 -16.93 7.43 -2.74
CA ARG A 105 -16.21 6.97 -3.92
C ARG A 105 -15.06 6.05 -3.52
N LYS A 106 -14.57 5.28 -4.48
CA LYS A 106 -13.26 4.62 -4.35
C LYS A 106 -12.15 5.67 -4.44
N ALA A 107 -11.10 5.42 -3.67
CA ALA A 107 -9.79 6.07 -3.78
C ALA A 107 -8.78 5.09 -3.19
N THR A 108 -7.64 4.93 -3.84
CA THR A 108 -6.60 3.98 -3.44
C THR A 108 -5.25 4.68 -3.30
N HIS A 109 -4.30 3.98 -2.67
CA HIS A 109 -2.94 4.49 -2.58
C HIS A 109 -2.16 4.26 -3.87
N PHE A 110 -1.44 5.28 -4.29
CA PHE A 110 -0.30 5.15 -5.20
C PHE A 110 0.98 5.55 -4.45
N PHE A 111 1.94 4.62 -4.40
CA PHE A 111 3.27 4.86 -3.85
C PHE A 111 4.33 4.57 -4.90
N ALA A 112 5.41 5.34 -4.89
CA ALA A 112 6.56 5.15 -5.77
C ALA A 112 7.85 5.44 -5.01
N ASN A 113 8.88 4.65 -5.32
CA ASN A 113 10.22 4.82 -4.77
C ASN A 113 11.11 5.54 -5.79
N GLY A 114 11.77 6.63 -5.36
CA GLY A 114 12.70 7.39 -6.18
C GLY A 114 14.15 7.03 -5.90
N LEU A 115 14.95 6.86 -6.96
CA LEU A 115 16.40 6.69 -6.87
C LEU A 115 17.07 8.04 -7.12
N VAL A 116 17.96 8.46 -6.22
CA VAL A 116 18.59 9.79 -6.26
C VAL A 116 20.11 9.70 -6.14
N LEU A 117 20.81 10.56 -6.87
CA LEU A 117 22.26 10.74 -6.75
C LEU A 117 22.57 11.87 -5.77
N SER A 118 23.51 11.62 -4.85
CA SER A 118 24.07 12.69 -4.05
C SER A 118 24.82 13.68 -4.94
N LYS A 119 24.52 14.97 -4.79
CA LYS A 119 25.23 16.06 -5.49
C LYS A 119 26.75 16.02 -5.25
N ASN A 120 27.19 15.45 -4.13
CA ASN A 120 28.59 15.44 -3.71
C ASN A 120 29.30 14.11 -3.98
N THR A 121 28.65 13.15 -4.66
CA THR A 121 29.27 11.86 -4.97
C THR A 121 30.56 12.04 -5.77
N LYS A 122 31.56 11.20 -5.50
CA LYS A 122 32.80 11.13 -6.28
C LYS A 122 32.76 10.06 -7.37
N ASN A 123 31.65 9.30 -7.44
CA ASN A 123 31.44 8.18 -8.34
C ASN A 123 30.17 8.38 -9.17
N THR A 124 30.02 9.53 -9.82
CA THR A 124 28.77 9.93 -10.49
C THR A 124 28.35 8.94 -11.57
N GLU A 125 29.29 8.55 -12.43
CA GLU A 125 29.06 7.66 -13.57
C GLU A 125 28.64 6.26 -13.09
N ALA A 126 29.39 5.69 -12.15
CA ALA A 126 29.09 4.36 -11.61
C ALA A 126 27.74 4.33 -10.87
N ALA A 127 27.45 5.37 -10.07
CA ALA A 127 26.17 5.46 -9.38
C ALA A 127 25.01 5.67 -10.36
N PHE A 128 25.20 6.43 -11.44
CA PHE A 128 24.22 6.61 -12.50
C PHE A 128 23.93 5.30 -13.24
N GLU A 129 24.96 4.55 -13.64
CA GLU A 129 24.77 3.24 -14.29
C GLU A 129 24.05 2.25 -13.36
N TRP A 130 24.30 2.29 -12.05
CA TRP A 130 23.55 1.47 -11.09
C TRP A 130 22.07 1.87 -10.98
N ILE A 131 21.78 3.17 -10.90
CA ILE A 131 20.38 3.67 -10.91
C ILE A 131 19.68 3.25 -12.20
N LYS A 132 20.34 3.41 -13.35
CA LYS A 132 19.81 3.00 -14.66
C LYS A 132 19.52 1.49 -14.69
N PHE A 133 20.45 0.66 -14.21
CA PHE A 133 20.22 -0.78 -14.08
C PHE A 133 18.97 -1.08 -13.24
N LEU A 134 18.90 -0.52 -12.03
CA LEU A 134 17.84 -0.83 -11.06
C LEU A 134 16.45 -0.33 -11.52
N SER A 135 16.40 0.83 -12.18
CA SER A 135 15.15 1.47 -12.62
C SER A 135 14.63 0.99 -13.97
N SER A 136 15.51 0.59 -14.89
CA SER A 136 15.14 0.39 -16.29
C SER A 136 15.56 -0.92 -16.92
N SER A 137 16.47 -1.68 -16.30
CA SER A 137 16.89 -2.95 -16.91
C SER A 137 15.81 -4.01 -16.81
N ARG A 138 15.69 -4.81 -17.87
CA ARG A 138 14.84 -6.00 -17.88
C ARG A 138 15.26 -7.01 -16.80
N GLU A 139 16.56 -7.11 -16.53
CA GLU A 139 17.09 -8.00 -15.50
C GLU A 139 16.61 -7.59 -14.10
N ALA A 140 16.79 -6.33 -13.70
CA ALA A 140 16.31 -5.82 -12.42
C ALA A 140 14.79 -5.92 -12.29
N ALA A 141 14.04 -5.68 -13.38
CA ALA A 141 12.60 -5.84 -13.39
C ALA A 141 12.16 -7.29 -13.12
N ASN A 142 12.87 -8.28 -13.67
CA ASN A 142 12.62 -9.69 -13.39
C ASN A 142 13.00 -10.07 -11.95
N ILE A 143 14.17 -9.64 -11.45
CA ILE A 143 14.59 -9.86 -10.06
C ILE A 143 13.52 -9.34 -9.09
N ARG A 144 12.98 -8.15 -9.36
CA ARG A 144 11.95 -7.53 -8.55
C ARG A 144 10.65 -8.34 -8.52
N VAL A 145 10.17 -8.79 -9.69
CA VAL A 145 8.97 -9.64 -9.78
C VAL A 145 9.20 -10.98 -9.07
N ASP A 146 10.38 -11.57 -9.20
CA ASP A 146 10.70 -12.85 -8.54
C ASP A 146 10.75 -12.76 -7.02
N ALA A 147 11.26 -11.65 -6.50
CA ALA A 147 11.26 -11.38 -5.07
C ALA A 147 9.88 -10.95 -4.53
N GLY A 148 8.88 -10.73 -5.39
CA GLY A 148 7.61 -10.10 -5.02
C GLY A 148 7.78 -8.69 -4.45
N TRP A 149 8.84 -7.99 -4.87
CA TRP A 149 9.21 -6.68 -4.35
C TRP A 149 8.45 -5.56 -5.08
N GLU A 150 7.22 -5.29 -4.66
CA GLU A 150 6.36 -4.25 -5.27
C GLU A 150 6.19 -4.48 -6.79
N LEU A 151 6.22 -3.39 -7.58
CA LEU A 151 6.18 -3.43 -9.05
C LEU A 151 7.42 -2.75 -9.64
N PRO A 152 7.95 -3.23 -10.77
CA PRO A 152 8.98 -2.51 -11.52
C PRO A 152 8.42 -1.23 -12.14
N ALA A 153 9.26 -0.19 -12.26
CA ALA A 153 8.89 1.06 -12.92
C ALA A 153 8.69 0.91 -14.43
N VAL A 154 9.38 -0.05 -15.06
CA VAL A 154 9.28 -0.36 -16.49
C VAL A 154 8.16 -1.35 -16.77
N THR A 155 7.34 -1.03 -17.77
CA THR A 155 6.13 -1.77 -18.13
C THR A 155 6.35 -2.76 -19.27
N TYR A 156 7.39 -3.59 -19.15
CA TYR A 156 7.61 -4.65 -20.12
C TYR A 156 6.43 -5.65 -20.09
N PRO A 157 5.68 -5.83 -21.19
CA PRO A 157 4.45 -6.63 -21.18
C PRO A 157 4.66 -8.04 -20.63
N GLU A 158 5.76 -8.70 -21.01
CA GLU A 158 6.06 -10.05 -20.54
C GLU A 158 6.39 -10.12 -19.04
N VAL A 159 6.97 -9.05 -18.48
CA VAL A 159 7.29 -8.95 -17.04
C VAL A 159 6.00 -8.72 -16.24
N ILE A 160 5.12 -7.87 -16.75
CA ILE A 160 3.79 -7.63 -16.16
C ILE A 160 2.97 -8.91 -16.19
N GLU A 161 2.92 -9.60 -17.33
CA GLU A 161 2.18 -10.86 -17.47
C GLU A 161 2.75 -11.96 -16.57
N ARG A 162 4.08 -11.99 -16.36
CA ARG A 162 4.71 -12.88 -15.38
C ARG A 162 4.26 -12.54 -13.96
N TYR A 163 4.27 -11.27 -13.57
CA TYR A 163 3.79 -10.83 -12.26
C TYR A 163 2.35 -11.26 -12.01
N LYS A 164 1.46 -11.06 -12.99
CA LYS A 164 0.02 -11.38 -12.89
C LYS A 164 -0.26 -12.87 -12.67
N ARG A 165 0.61 -13.75 -13.18
CA ARG A 165 0.48 -15.21 -13.03
C ARG A 165 1.01 -15.77 -11.71
N GLN A 166 1.73 -14.98 -10.91
CA GLN A 166 2.25 -15.46 -9.63
C GLN A 166 1.12 -15.61 -8.61
N THR A 167 1.12 -16.71 -7.87
CA THR A 167 0.13 -17.01 -6.83
C THR A 167 0.81 -17.55 -5.57
N PRO A 168 0.28 -17.26 -4.37
CA PRO A 168 -0.79 -16.30 -4.05
C PRO A 168 -0.31 -14.82 -4.14
N PRO A 169 -1.22 -13.82 -4.15
CA PRO A 169 -2.68 -13.96 -4.34
C PRO A 169 -3.02 -14.37 -5.78
N THR A 170 -4.21 -14.91 -6.00
CA THR A 170 -4.69 -15.26 -7.36
C THR A 170 -5.07 -14.02 -8.15
N ASN A 171 -5.64 -13.01 -7.48
CA ASN A 171 -6.18 -11.82 -8.14
C ASN A 171 -5.19 -10.67 -8.26
N ARG A 172 -3.95 -10.92 -8.72
CA ARG A 172 -2.90 -9.87 -8.84
C ARG A 172 -3.24 -8.74 -9.81
N GLU A 173 -4.18 -8.95 -10.74
CA GLU A 173 -4.69 -7.89 -11.63
C GLU A 173 -5.25 -6.70 -10.84
N VAL A 174 -5.80 -6.95 -9.64
CA VAL A 174 -6.34 -5.90 -8.75
C VAL A 174 -5.32 -4.81 -8.43
N VAL A 175 -4.02 -5.14 -8.38
CA VAL A 175 -2.97 -4.14 -8.13
C VAL A 175 -2.87 -3.11 -9.26
N PHE A 176 -3.14 -3.52 -10.50
CA PHE A 176 -3.22 -2.59 -11.63
C PHE A 176 -4.58 -1.90 -11.68
N ALA A 177 -5.67 -2.64 -11.45
CA ALA A 177 -7.01 -2.08 -11.44
C ALA A 177 -7.23 -1.02 -10.34
N SER A 178 -6.47 -1.07 -9.23
CA SER A 178 -6.54 -0.04 -8.20
C SER A 178 -6.05 1.32 -8.70
N LEU A 179 -5.15 1.37 -9.68
CA LEU A 179 -4.57 2.61 -10.22
C LEU A 179 -5.60 3.53 -10.88
N GLU A 180 -6.81 3.03 -11.16
CA GLU A 180 -7.92 3.78 -11.74
C GLU A 180 -8.72 4.60 -10.70
N TYR A 181 -8.36 4.56 -9.41
CA TYR A 181 -9.15 5.17 -8.31
C TYR A 181 -8.34 6.05 -7.36
#